data_AF-A0A6L7LS15-F1
#
_entry.id   AF-A0A6L7LS15-F1
#
_cell.length_a   1.000
_cell.length_b   1.000
_cell.length_c   1.000
_cell.angle_alpha   90.00
_cell.angle_beta   90.00
_cell.angle_gamma   90.00
#
_symmetry.space_group_name_H-M   'P 1'
#
loop_
_entity.id
_entity.type
_entity.pdbx_description
1 polymer ?
#
loop_
_entity_poly.entity_id
_entity_poly.type
_entity_poly.pdbx_seq_one_letter_code
_entity_poly.pdbx_strand_id
1 'polypeptide(L)'
;MPCARQLERVSVTMAIPLFPDTPFVVSESLFVKPRFRGFRLPCRGSGADRSEMMVMKPIRVHDARALARAPTIDRMGFELVVAPIGIDYGDHDSVVSRFYDQCAELVIAATGCLSARTMQHEFRVGAPRWPGGAGTYAEKAHADLTPYVEDVLDIPDGRHFGVYNVWRSTDPLRAIESKPLAMCDPSTVSPADMVSSDGRRLTEPSTRVVLYNLVHDAAQCWHCFPGMEPDEALIFRQYDSRIEEPACRVTFHTAFNDPATRDDAPRRRSVEARVVALFAEDDPPGRKSRYQAEVPTSHPDGTPSSWRHERMVDWGVGQGPGFRRHASLHDPATRGP
;
A
#
# COMPACT_ATOMS: atom_id res chain seq x y z
N MET A 1 52.41 37.21 0.48
CA MET A 1 51.32 36.35 -0.06
C MET A 1 51.30 35.04 0.71
N PRO A 2 50.41 34.84 1.68
CA PRO A 2 50.26 33.56 2.35
C PRO A 2 49.14 32.72 1.72
N CYS A 3 49.44 31.44 1.56
CA CYS A 3 48.61 30.38 1.03
C CYS A 3 47.39 30.11 1.93
N ALA A 4 46.18 30.29 1.39
CA ALA A 4 44.94 29.91 2.06
C ALA A 4 44.58 28.47 1.69
N ARG A 5 44.73 27.55 2.66
CA ARG A 5 44.17 26.20 2.57
C ARG A 5 42.65 26.29 2.73
N GLN A 6 41.94 25.92 1.68
CA GLN A 6 40.49 25.80 1.66
C GLN A 6 40.10 24.52 2.42
N LEU A 7 39.59 24.68 3.63
CA LEU A 7 38.97 23.59 4.39
C LEU A 7 37.61 23.29 3.77
N GLU A 8 37.51 22.18 3.04
CA GLU A 8 36.23 21.61 2.64
C GLU A 8 35.47 21.16 3.89
N ARG A 9 34.40 21.88 4.23
CA ARG A 9 33.40 21.41 5.19
C ARG A 9 32.61 20.30 4.53
N VAL A 10 32.92 19.06 4.88
CA VAL A 10 31.99 17.93 4.69
C VAL A 10 30.84 18.12 5.69
N SER A 11 29.77 18.78 5.27
CA SER A 11 28.53 18.80 6.02
C SER A 11 27.83 17.45 5.84
N VAL A 12 28.14 16.48 6.72
CA VAL A 12 27.22 15.39 7.01
C VAL A 12 26.13 15.99 7.88
N THR A 13 25.05 16.44 7.25
CA THR A 13 23.82 16.77 7.99
C THR A 13 23.28 15.46 8.53
N MET A 14 23.63 15.09 9.77
CA MET A 14 22.89 14.05 10.48
C MET A 14 21.48 14.59 10.68
N ALA A 15 20.54 14.10 9.88
CA ALA A 15 19.13 14.37 10.08
C ALA A 15 18.78 13.97 11.52
N ILE A 16 18.22 14.92 12.28
CA ILE A 16 17.66 14.66 13.60
C ILE A 16 16.68 13.49 13.45
N PRO A 17 16.78 12.41 14.24
CA PRO A 17 15.82 11.33 14.14
C PRO A 17 14.43 11.88 14.48
N LEU A 18 13.48 11.75 13.55
CA LEU A 18 12.07 12.13 13.74
C LEU A 18 11.43 11.44 14.95
N PHE A 19 12.03 10.31 15.40
CA PHE A 19 11.55 9.48 16.50
C PHE A 19 12.74 9.03 17.38
N PRO A 20 13.32 9.91 18.21
CA PRO A 20 14.54 9.59 18.99
C PRO A 20 14.31 8.50 20.03
N ASP A 21 13.12 8.45 20.63
CA ASP A 21 12.79 7.55 21.75
C ASP A 21 11.99 6.31 21.32
N THR A 22 11.59 6.23 20.06
CA THR A 22 10.78 5.10 19.55
C THR A 22 11.68 3.90 19.24
N PRO A 23 11.48 2.74 19.89
CA PRO A 23 12.21 1.52 19.57
C PRO A 23 12.16 1.21 18.08
N PHE A 24 13.28 0.72 17.54
CA PHE A 24 13.35 0.29 16.16
C PHE A 24 14.25 -0.93 16.01
N VAL A 25 14.01 -1.67 14.94
CA VAL A 25 14.91 -2.71 14.45
C VAL A 25 15.53 -2.26 13.13
N VAL A 26 16.70 -2.80 12.81
CA VAL A 26 17.30 -2.66 11.47
C VAL A 26 17.07 -3.95 10.71
N SER A 27 16.45 -3.84 9.55
CA SER A 27 16.28 -4.92 8.58
C SER A 27 16.80 -4.46 7.22
N GLU A 28 16.81 -5.34 6.24
CA GLU A 28 17.00 -4.99 4.85
C GLU A 28 15.68 -5.09 4.08
N SER A 29 15.52 -4.28 3.03
CA SER A 29 14.46 -4.39 2.03
C SER A 29 15.01 -4.11 0.63
N LEU A 30 14.28 -4.56 -0.40
CA LEU A 30 14.67 -4.41 -1.79
C LEU A 30 14.07 -3.12 -2.37
N PHE A 31 14.94 -2.24 -2.88
CA PHE A 31 14.60 -0.96 -3.49
C PHE A 31 15.04 -0.89 -4.95
N VAL A 32 14.53 0.09 -5.69
CA VAL A 32 15.01 0.42 -7.04
C VAL A 32 16.27 1.28 -6.94
N LYS A 33 17.21 1.10 -7.87
CA LYS A 33 18.42 1.93 -7.93
C LYS A 33 18.08 3.37 -8.33
N PRO A 34 18.74 4.38 -7.73
CA PRO A 34 18.54 5.81 -8.03
C PRO A 34 18.55 6.23 -9.50
N ARG A 35 19.30 5.52 -10.35
CA ARG A 35 19.40 5.82 -11.79
C ARG A 35 18.08 5.66 -12.56
N PHE A 36 17.06 5.05 -11.95
CA PHE A 36 15.75 4.83 -12.57
C PHE A 36 14.69 5.86 -12.17
N ARG A 37 15.05 6.89 -11.40
CA ARG A 37 14.14 8.02 -11.13
C ARG A 37 13.69 8.65 -12.44
N GLY A 38 12.40 8.97 -12.54
CA GLY A 38 11.80 9.57 -13.74
C GLY A 38 11.56 8.60 -14.91
N PHE A 39 11.89 7.31 -14.76
CA PHE A 39 11.62 6.28 -15.76
C PHE A 39 10.53 5.31 -15.31
N ARG A 40 9.98 4.58 -16.27
CA ARG A 40 9.09 3.44 -16.05
C ARG A 40 9.85 2.14 -16.20
N LEU A 41 9.89 1.30 -15.17
CA LEU A 41 10.56 0.01 -15.27
C LEU A 41 9.73 -0.98 -16.13
N PRO A 42 10.37 -1.79 -16.97
CA PRO A 42 9.68 -2.79 -17.78
C PRO A 42 9.18 -3.96 -16.93
N CYS A 43 8.21 -4.70 -17.48
CA CYS A 43 7.65 -5.88 -16.82
C CYS A 43 8.71 -6.96 -16.58
N ARG A 44 8.57 -7.70 -15.48
CA ARG A 44 9.38 -8.91 -15.24
C ARG A 44 9.23 -9.87 -16.43
N GLY A 45 10.37 -10.42 -16.89
CA GLY A 45 10.40 -11.35 -18.02
C GLY A 45 10.49 -10.70 -19.40
N SER A 46 10.62 -9.38 -19.47
CA SER A 46 10.87 -8.62 -20.73
C SER A 46 12.30 -8.75 -21.29
N GLY A 47 13.15 -9.59 -20.69
CA GLY A 47 14.57 -9.72 -21.03
C GLY A 47 15.49 -8.76 -20.28
N ALA A 48 14.96 -7.74 -19.59
CA ALA A 48 15.76 -6.84 -18.78
C ALA A 48 16.22 -7.48 -17.45
N ASP A 49 17.50 -7.34 -17.12
CA ASP A 49 18.07 -7.90 -15.88
C ASP A 49 17.59 -7.11 -14.65
N ARG A 50 16.82 -7.78 -13.79
CA ARG A 50 16.29 -7.21 -12.55
C ARG A 50 17.37 -6.99 -11.49
N SER A 51 18.42 -7.79 -11.48
CA SER A 51 19.55 -7.62 -10.55
C SER A 51 20.27 -6.27 -10.79
N GLU A 52 20.21 -5.79 -12.04
CA GLU A 52 20.71 -4.48 -12.39
C GLU A 52 19.78 -3.34 -11.98
N MET A 53 18.49 -3.61 -11.75
CA MET A 53 17.47 -2.61 -11.40
C MET A 53 17.32 -2.41 -9.90
N MET A 54 17.51 -3.49 -9.14
CA MET A 54 17.20 -3.53 -7.71
C MET A 54 18.46 -3.46 -6.85
N VAL A 55 18.32 -3.01 -5.61
CA VAL A 55 19.40 -2.95 -4.63
C VAL A 55 18.84 -3.19 -3.22
N MET A 56 19.49 -4.05 -2.45
CA MET A 56 19.18 -4.22 -1.03
C MET A 56 19.71 -3.02 -0.24
N LYS A 57 18.87 -2.49 0.65
CA LYS A 57 19.23 -1.38 1.53
C LYS A 57 18.70 -1.61 2.94
N PRO A 58 19.43 -1.14 3.97
CA PRO A 58 18.94 -1.20 5.33
C PRO A 58 17.77 -0.24 5.50
N ILE A 59 16.78 -0.64 6.30
CA ILE A 59 15.67 0.20 6.75
C ILE A 59 15.62 0.18 8.28
N ARG A 60 15.37 1.34 8.88
CA ARG A 60 15.03 1.45 10.31
C ARG A 60 13.52 1.35 10.44
N VAL A 61 13.05 0.27 11.04
CA VAL A 61 11.62 0.01 11.22
C VAL A 61 11.26 0.24 12.68
N HIS A 62 10.51 1.31 12.94
CA HIS A 62 10.09 1.73 14.26
C HIS A 62 8.82 0.99 14.71
N ASP A 63 8.72 0.66 15.99
CA ASP A 63 7.48 0.16 16.58
C ASP A 63 6.42 1.28 16.66
N ALA A 64 5.38 1.18 15.84
CA ALA A 64 4.30 2.15 15.80
C ALA A 64 3.45 2.16 17.07
N ARG A 65 3.44 1.08 17.86
CA ARG A 65 2.73 1.02 19.14
C ARG A 65 3.39 1.91 20.19
N ALA A 66 4.68 2.18 20.06
CA ALA A 66 5.46 3.02 20.96
C ALA A 66 5.44 4.52 20.60
N LEU A 67 4.74 4.91 19.52
CA LEU A 67 4.61 6.32 19.14
C LEU A 67 3.73 7.06 20.16
N ALA A 68 4.14 8.28 20.53
CA ALA A 68 3.36 9.15 21.42
C ALA A 68 1.94 9.44 20.91
N ARG A 69 1.74 9.37 19.59
CA ARG A 69 0.44 9.46 18.94
C ARG A 69 0.29 8.31 17.94
N ALA A 70 -0.72 7.47 18.13
CA ALA A 70 -1.01 6.36 17.23
C ALA A 70 -1.19 6.83 15.76
N PRO A 71 -0.66 6.10 14.76
CA PRO A 71 -0.88 6.38 13.34
C PRO A 71 -2.37 6.40 12.98
N THR A 72 -2.75 7.26 12.03
CA THR A 72 -4.10 7.30 11.46
C THR A 72 -4.00 7.42 9.94
N ILE A 73 -5.05 7.02 9.23
CA ILE A 73 -5.11 7.11 7.76
C ILE A 73 -4.80 8.52 7.26
N ASP A 74 -5.40 9.54 7.87
CA ASP A 74 -5.20 10.93 7.42
C ASP A 74 -3.77 11.43 7.62
N ARG A 75 -3.12 11.03 8.72
CA ARG A 75 -1.81 11.56 9.09
C ARG A 75 -0.66 10.81 8.43
N MET A 76 -0.72 9.48 8.44
CA MET A 76 0.39 8.61 8.04
C MET A 76 0.02 7.64 6.93
N GLY A 77 -1.23 7.65 6.45
CA GLY A 77 -1.69 6.73 5.40
C GLY A 77 -1.99 5.32 5.91
N PHE A 78 -1.80 5.01 7.19
CA PHE A 78 -2.08 3.71 7.78
C PHE A 78 -2.56 3.82 9.24
N GLU A 79 -3.31 2.82 9.67
CA GLU A 79 -3.94 2.76 10.99
C GLU A 79 -4.13 1.30 11.43
N LEU A 80 -3.77 0.99 12.68
CA LEU A 80 -4.06 -0.29 13.30
C LEU A 80 -5.33 -0.17 14.14
N VAL A 81 -6.29 -1.06 13.92
CA VAL A 81 -7.56 -1.10 14.65
C VAL A 81 -7.77 -2.47 15.30
N VAL A 82 -8.47 -2.46 16.43
CA VAL A 82 -9.04 -3.68 17.02
C VAL A 82 -10.33 -4.00 16.28
N ALA A 83 -10.35 -5.13 15.58
CA ALA A 83 -11.40 -5.57 14.68
C ALA A 83 -11.60 -7.10 14.77
N PRO A 84 -12.09 -7.64 15.92
CA PRO A 84 -12.31 -9.07 16.06
C PRO A 84 -13.28 -9.59 14.99
N ILE A 85 -12.99 -10.77 14.44
CA ILE A 85 -13.88 -11.45 13.49
C ILE A 85 -13.78 -12.96 13.64
N GLY A 86 -14.91 -13.62 13.88
CA GLY A 86 -14.99 -15.08 13.91
C GLY A 86 -15.47 -15.62 12.57
N ILE A 87 -14.56 -15.83 11.62
CA ILE A 87 -14.84 -16.41 10.29
C ILE A 87 -13.85 -17.53 9.94
N ASP A 88 -14.25 -18.39 9.02
CA ASP A 88 -13.38 -19.39 8.41
C ASP A 88 -12.80 -18.85 7.10
N TYR A 89 -11.50 -18.56 7.09
CA TYR A 89 -10.79 -18.08 5.88
C TYR A 89 -10.61 -19.17 4.81
N GLY A 90 -10.87 -20.44 5.14
CA GLY A 90 -10.91 -21.54 4.18
C GLY A 90 -12.21 -21.60 3.37
N ASP A 91 -13.27 -20.96 3.85
CA ASP A 91 -14.57 -20.90 3.19
C ASP A 91 -14.74 -19.58 2.41
N HIS A 92 -14.85 -19.69 1.09
CA HIS A 92 -15.01 -18.54 0.20
C HIS A 92 -16.26 -17.71 0.54
N ASP A 93 -17.37 -18.38 0.87
CA ASP A 93 -18.63 -17.70 1.13
C ASP A 93 -18.55 -16.92 2.45
N SER A 94 -17.91 -17.47 3.48
CA SER A 94 -17.60 -16.77 4.73
C SER A 94 -16.76 -15.51 4.48
N VAL A 95 -15.73 -15.60 3.63
CA VAL A 95 -14.88 -14.45 3.29
C VAL A 95 -15.69 -13.38 2.56
N VAL A 96 -16.41 -13.74 1.50
CA VAL A 96 -17.13 -12.77 0.67
C VAL A 96 -18.35 -12.17 1.40
N SER A 97 -19.03 -12.93 2.27
CA SER A 97 -20.21 -12.44 2.99
C SER A 97 -19.91 -11.73 4.30
N ARG A 98 -18.79 -12.03 4.97
CA ARG A 98 -18.51 -11.48 6.32
C ARG A 98 -17.23 -10.66 6.37
N PHE A 99 -16.14 -11.16 5.80
CA PHE A 99 -14.88 -10.40 5.80
C PHE A 99 -14.99 -9.12 4.98
N TYR A 100 -15.63 -9.19 3.82
CA TYR A 100 -15.80 -8.03 2.94
C TYR A 100 -16.64 -6.93 3.57
N ASP A 101 -17.70 -7.32 4.29
CA ASP A 101 -18.56 -6.40 5.00
C ASP A 101 -17.81 -5.68 6.12
N GLN A 102 -17.07 -6.44 6.93
CA GLN A 102 -16.22 -5.83 7.97
C GLN A 102 -15.17 -4.90 7.36
N CYS A 103 -14.52 -5.28 6.26
CA CYS A 103 -13.52 -4.42 5.61
C CYS A 103 -14.13 -3.09 5.13
N ALA A 104 -15.34 -3.11 4.57
CA ALA A 104 -16.04 -1.89 4.17
C ALA A 104 -16.37 -1.02 5.39
N GLU A 105 -16.87 -1.61 6.48
CA GLU A 105 -17.19 -0.90 7.73
C GLU A 105 -15.95 -0.26 8.38
N LEU A 106 -14.82 -0.98 8.41
CA LEU A 106 -13.56 -0.48 8.92
C LEU A 106 -13.05 0.73 8.12
N VAL A 107 -13.13 0.67 6.79
CA VAL A 107 -12.71 1.78 5.93
C VAL A 107 -13.64 2.97 6.08
N ILE A 108 -14.95 2.76 6.19
CA ILE A 108 -15.93 3.81 6.48
C ILE A 108 -15.58 4.51 7.80
N ALA A 109 -15.33 3.73 8.86
CA ALA A 109 -14.99 4.26 10.18
C ALA A 109 -13.66 5.05 10.17
N ALA A 110 -12.64 4.54 9.48
CA ALA A 110 -11.31 5.15 9.44
C ALA A 110 -11.22 6.41 8.56
N THR A 111 -12.11 6.56 7.58
CA THR A 111 -12.00 7.62 6.55
C THR A 111 -13.16 8.61 6.54
N GLY A 112 -14.27 8.28 7.20
CA GLY A 112 -15.51 9.07 7.15
C GLY A 112 -16.17 9.09 5.77
N CYS A 113 -15.83 8.13 4.89
CA CYS A 113 -16.39 8.09 3.54
C CYS A 113 -17.91 7.87 3.54
N LEU A 114 -18.58 8.34 2.49
CA LEU A 114 -20.04 8.18 2.32
C LEU A 114 -20.43 6.70 2.21
N SER A 115 -19.60 5.93 1.51
CA SER A 115 -19.82 4.51 1.32
C SER A 115 -18.54 3.77 0.96
N ALA A 116 -18.50 2.46 1.19
CA ALA A 116 -17.37 1.63 0.80
C ALA A 116 -17.81 0.27 0.24
N ARG A 117 -16.95 -0.32 -0.60
CA ARG A 117 -17.15 -1.65 -1.19
C ARG A 117 -15.83 -2.40 -1.29
N THR A 118 -15.80 -3.59 -0.70
CA THR A 118 -14.67 -4.51 -0.86
C THR A 118 -14.72 -5.16 -2.23
N MET A 119 -13.58 -5.17 -2.92
CA MET A 119 -13.49 -5.62 -4.31
C MET A 119 -12.87 -7.02 -4.43
N GLN A 120 -11.76 -7.25 -3.74
CA GLN A 120 -11.05 -8.53 -3.76
C GLN A 120 -10.33 -8.78 -2.44
N HIS A 121 -9.77 -9.99 -2.32
CA HIS A 121 -8.75 -10.31 -1.35
C HIS A 121 -7.60 -11.14 -1.96
N GLU A 122 -6.42 -11.07 -1.35
CA GLU A 122 -5.28 -11.94 -1.64
C GLU A 122 -4.77 -12.59 -0.35
N PHE A 123 -4.54 -13.92 -0.40
CA PHE A 123 -3.93 -14.66 0.70
C PHE A 123 -2.42 -14.81 0.49
N ARG A 124 -1.65 -14.63 1.57
CA ARG A 124 -0.21 -14.91 1.60
C ARG A 124 0.13 -15.89 2.72
N VAL A 125 0.88 -16.93 2.38
CA VAL A 125 1.33 -18.00 3.30
C VAL A 125 2.85 -18.22 3.28
N GLY A 126 3.58 -17.35 2.56
CA GLY A 126 5.04 -17.41 2.44
C GLY A 126 5.56 -18.47 1.48
N ALA A 127 4.72 -19.02 0.61
CA ALA A 127 5.10 -20.02 -0.39
C ALA A 127 4.31 -19.80 -1.69
N PRO A 128 4.88 -20.11 -2.87
CA PRO A 128 4.12 -20.06 -4.13
C PRO A 128 2.87 -20.93 -4.04
N ARG A 129 1.73 -20.39 -4.49
CA ARG A 129 0.47 -21.15 -4.58
C ARG A 129 0.07 -21.24 -6.05
N TRP A 130 -0.03 -22.46 -6.55
CA TRP A 130 -0.40 -22.72 -7.94
C TRP A 130 -1.54 -23.74 -7.98
N PRO A 131 -2.57 -23.58 -8.84
CA PRO A 131 -2.91 -22.38 -9.63
C PRO A 131 -3.52 -21.27 -8.76
N GLY A 132 -3.37 -19.99 -9.15
CA GLY A 132 -4.22 -18.92 -8.62
C GLY A 132 -3.64 -17.89 -7.64
N GLY A 133 -2.32 -17.66 -7.55
CA GLY A 133 -1.83 -16.41 -6.92
C GLY A 133 -0.43 -16.38 -6.33
N ALA A 134 0.01 -15.18 -5.93
CA ALA A 134 1.30 -14.95 -5.30
C ALA A 134 1.24 -15.24 -3.78
N GLY A 135 1.38 -16.52 -3.40
CA GLY A 135 1.41 -16.87 -1.97
C GLY A 135 2.69 -16.44 -1.22
N THR A 136 3.72 -15.94 -1.93
CA THR A 136 4.96 -15.39 -1.36
C THR A 136 4.77 -13.99 -0.77
N TYR A 137 5.62 -13.58 0.16
CA TYR A 137 5.60 -12.22 0.69
C TYR A 137 6.23 -11.22 -0.28
N ALA A 138 5.75 -9.97 -0.25
CA ALA A 138 6.27 -8.89 -1.07
C ALA A 138 7.40 -8.15 -0.31
N GLU A 139 8.64 -8.56 -0.53
CA GLU A 139 9.83 -8.08 0.20
C GLU A 139 10.52 -6.88 -0.48
N LYS A 140 9.88 -6.33 -1.51
CA LYS A 140 10.28 -5.12 -2.20
C LYS A 140 9.46 -3.94 -1.66
N ALA A 141 10.08 -2.78 -1.45
CA ALA A 141 9.36 -1.55 -1.13
C ALA A 141 8.48 -1.12 -2.33
N HIS A 142 7.16 -1.14 -2.15
CA HIS A 142 6.20 -0.89 -3.23
C HIS A 142 4.88 -0.31 -2.74
N ALA A 143 4.12 0.25 -3.68
CA ALA A 143 2.68 0.47 -3.55
C ALA A 143 1.99 -0.16 -4.76
N ASP A 144 0.80 -0.70 -4.56
CA ASP A 144 0.10 -1.54 -5.53
C ASP A 144 -0.54 -0.75 -6.67
N LEU A 145 -0.79 0.54 -6.44
CA LEU A 145 -1.58 1.36 -7.35
C LEU A 145 -0.82 2.59 -7.80
N THR A 146 -1.19 3.03 -9.01
CA THR A 146 -0.85 4.33 -9.59
C THR A 146 -2.16 5.00 -10.02
N PRO A 147 -2.14 6.28 -10.43
CA PRO A 147 -3.30 6.95 -11.03
C PRO A 147 -3.91 6.22 -12.26
N TYR A 148 -3.25 5.23 -12.85
CA TYR A 148 -3.86 4.41 -13.89
C TYR A 148 -4.90 3.41 -13.35
N VAL A 149 -5.05 3.25 -12.03
CA VAL A 149 -6.15 2.45 -11.45
C VAL A 149 -7.52 3.05 -11.80
N GLU A 150 -7.58 4.37 -12.03
CA GLU A 150 -8.82 5.06 -12.41
C GLU A 150 -9.37 4.66 -13.79
N ASP A 151 -8.60 3.94 -14.61
CA ASP A 151 -9.06 3.44 -15.92
C ASP A 151 -9.92 2.17 -15.78
N VAL A 152 -9.85 1.50 -14.63
CA VAL A 152 -10.50 0.20 -14.40
C VAL A 152 -11.51 0.21 -13.25
N LEU A 153 -11.58 1.31 -12.48
CA LEU A 153 -12.55 1.47 -11.41
C LEU A 153 -13.81 2.17 -11.92
N ASP A 154 -14.96 1.52 -11.72
CA ASP A 154 -16.25 2.15 -11.95
C ASP A 154 -16.64 2.94 -10.69
N ILE A 155 -16.36 4.25 -10.71
CA ILE A 155 -16.69 5.19 -9.65
C ILE A 155 -18.02 5.88 -9.99
N PRO A 156 -19.08 5.68 -9.19
CA PRO A 156 -20.37 6.30 -9.46
C PRO A 156 -20.32 7.81 -9.19
N ASP A 157 -21.21 8.52 -9.88
CA ASP A 157 -21.55 9.93 -9.65
C ASP A 157 -20.40 10.94 -9.75
N GLY A 158 -19.25 10.56 -10.32
CA GLY A 158 -18.10 11.47 -10.47
C GLY A 158 -17.56 11.98 -9.14
N ARG A 159 -17.64 11.17 -8.08
CA ARG A 159 -17.19 11.53 -6.73
C ARG A 159 -15.70 11.31 -6.53
N HIS A 160 -15.13 12.04 -5.58
CA HIS A 160 -13.86 11.65 -5.00
C HIS A 160 -13.95 10.24 -4.41
N PHE A 161 -12.84 9.51 -4.47
CA PHE A 161 -12.77 8.13 -4.02
C PHE A 161 -11.37 7.79 -3.50
N GLY A 162 -11.29 6.75 -2.71
CA GLY A 162 -10.05 6.17 -2.22
C GLY A 162 -10.04 4.67 -2.39
N VAL A 163 -8.84 4.09 -2.37
CA VAL A 163 -8.62 2.67 -2.34
C VAL A 163 -7.73 2.35 -1.15
N TYR A 164 -8.23 1.51 -0.26
CA TYR A 164 -7.57 1.13 0.98
C TYR A 164 -7.43 -0.39 1.03
N ASN A 165 -6.30 -0.85 1.54
CA ASN A 165 -6.11 -2.25 1.88
C ASN A 165 -6.44 -2.46 3.35
N VAL A 166 -7.10 -3.56 3.67
CA VAL A 166 -7.29 -4.07 5.03
C VAL A 166 -6.52 -5.38 5.12
N TRP A 167 -5.49 -5.39 5.96
CA TRP A 167 -4.57 -6.51 6.10
C TRP A 167 -4.61 -7.08 7.51
N ARG A 168 -4.70 -8.41 7.64
CA ARG A 168 -4.71 -9.09 8.94
C ARG A 168 -4.20 -10.52 8.89
N SER A 169 -3.92 -11.08 10.07
CA SER A 169 -3.66 -12.51 10.24
C SER A 169 -4.89 -13.33 9.87
N THR A 170 -4.67 -14.50 9.26
CA THR A 170 -5.71 -15.52 9.10
C THR A 170 -5.56 -16.68 10.09
N ASP A 171 -4.55 -16.61 10.98
CA ASP A 171 -4.44 -17.52 12.11
C ASP A 171 -5.27 -16.96 13.28
N PRO A 172 -6.33 -17.66 13.74
CA PRO A 172 -7.18 -17.17 14.82
C PRO A 172 -6.56 -17.35 16.21
N LEU A 173 -5.41 -18.03 16.33
CA LEU A 173 -4.81 -18.41 17.61
C LEU A 173 -3.48 -17.74 17.88
N ARG A 174 -2.88 -17.08 16.88
CA ARG A 174 -1.50 -16.60 16.98
C ARG A 174 -1.32 -15.21 16.38
N ALA A 175 -0.57 -14.40 17.10
CA ALA A 175 -0.02 -13.17 16.58
C ALA A 175 0.90 -13.41 15.39
N ILE A 176 1.17 -12.36 14.62
CA ILE A 176 2.18 -12.37 13.57
C ILE A 176 3.58 -12.41 14.19
N GLU A 177 4.23 -13.57 14.10
CA GLU A 177 5.58 -13.81 14.64
C GLU A 177 6.70 -13.68 13.59
N SER A 178 6.36 -13.79 12.30
CA SER A 178 7.34 -13.75 11.21
C SER A 178 6.87 -12.88 10.04
N LYS A 179 7.85 -12.28 9.37
CA LYS A 179 7.65 -11.46 8.15
C LYS A 179 6.62 -10.34 8.30
N PRO A 180 6.59 -9.53 9.37
CA PRO A 180 5.62 -8.43 9.53
C PRO A 180 5.67 -7.42 8.37
N LEU A 181 4.64 -6.57 8.27
CA LEU A 181 4.64 -5.46 7.31
C LEU A 181 5.28 -4.22 7.93
N ALA A 182 6.22 -3.62 7.19
CA ALA A 182 6.69 -2.27 7.43
C ALA A 182 5.94 -1.31 6.49
N MET A 183 5.44 -0.20 7.04
CA MET A 183 4.73 0.88 6.39
C MET A 183 5.60 2.13 6.38
N CYS A 184 5.84 2.74 5.22
CA CYS A 184 6.58 3.99 5.12
C CYS A 184 5.63 5.17 5.34
N ASP A 185 6.01 6.11 6.21
CA ASP A 185 5.32 7.38 6.37
C ASP A 185 5.43 8.18 5.05
N PRO A 186 4.32 8.40 4.33
CA PRO A 186 4.36 9.04 3.03
C PRO A 186 4.84 10.50 3.09
N SER A 187 4.72 11.18 4.24
CA SER A 187 5.23 12.55 4.41
C SER A 187 6.77 12.63 4.37
N THR A 188 7.44 11.47 4.49
CA THR A 188 8.89 11.34 4.44
C THR A 188 9.40 10.84 3.08
N VAL A 189 8.50 10.60 2.12
CA VAL A 189 8.83 10.13 0.78
C VAL A 189 8.95 11.31 -0.17
N SER A 190 10.08 11.41 -0.88
CA SER A 190 10.21 12.32 -2.00
C SER A 190 9.46 11.78 -3.23
N PRO A 191 8.64 12.60 -3.92
CA PRO A 191 8.01 12.19 -5.18
C PRO A 191 9.02 11.71 -6.23
N ALA A 192 10.24 12.25 -6.22
CA ALA A 192 11.31 11.83 -7.13
C ALA A 192 11.79 10.38 -6.88
N ASP A 193 11.56 9.82 -5.70
CA ASP A 193 11.93 8.44 -5.36
C ASP A 193 10.88 7.41 -5.80
N MET A 194 9.69 7.86 -6.20
CA MET A 194 8.63 7.01 -6.71
C MET A 194 8.96 6.58 -8.14
N VAL A 195 9.09 5.27 -8.37
CA VAL A 195 9.41 4.71 -9.68
C VAL A 195 8.31 3.75 -10.12
N SER A 196 7.59 4.10 -11.18
CA SER A 196 6.54 3.24 -11.74
C SER A 196 7.14 2.02 -12.44
N SER A 197 6.40 0.91 -12.47
CA SER A 197 6.79 -0.28 -13.21
C SER A 197 5.61 -0.97 -13.85
N ASP A 198 5.84 -1.52 -15.04
CA ASP A 198 4.95 -2.48 -15.65
C ASP A 198 5.00 -3.80 -14.87
N GLY A 199 3.82 -4.38 -14.66
CA GLY A 199 3.68 -5.61 -13.92
C GLY A 199 2.54 -6.45 -14.45
N ARG A 200 2.58 -7.73 -14.11
CA ARG A 200 1.49 -8.66 -14.33
C ARG A 200 1.01 -9.19 -13.00
N ARG A 201 -0.31 -9.24 -12.81
CA ARG A 201 -0.88 -10.01 -11.70
C ARG A 201 -0.65 -11.49 -11.98
N LEU A 202 -0.42 -12.25 -10.91
CA LEU A 202 -0.24 -13.69 -10.95
C LEU A 202 -1.58 -14.43 -10.78
N THR A 203 -2.66 -13.81 -11.25
CA THR A 203 -4.01 -14.39 -11.35
C THR A 203 -4.20 -15.01 -12.74
N GLU A 204 -5.24 -15.82 -12.91
CA GLU A 204 -5.63 -16.40 -14.21
C GLU A 204 -7.02 -15.88 -14.61
N PRO A 205 -7.17 -15.17 -15.76
CA PRO A 205 -6.12 -14.76 -16.68
C PRO A 205 -5.23 -13.65 -16.08
N SER A 206 -3.95 -13.68 -16.46
CA SER A 206 -2.99 -12.67 -16.01
C SER A 206 -3.30 -11.30 -16.62
N THR A 207 -3.49 -10.30 -15.77
CA THR A 207 -3.80 -8.91 -16.18
C THR A 207 -2.62 -7.98 -15.99
N ARG A 208 -2.50 -6.98 -16.89
CA ARG A 208 -1.51 -5.91 -16.78
C ARG A 208 -1.84 -4.95 -15.64
N VAL A 209 -0.79 -4.49 -14.97
CA VAL A 209 -0.83 -3.50 -13.90
C VAL A 209 0.33 -2.53 -14.00
N VAL A 210 0.14 -1.38 -13.37
CA VAL A 210 1.18 -0.37 -13.17
C VAL A 210 1.30 -0.14 -11.67
N LEU A 211 2.49 -0.40 -11.13
CA LEU A 211 2.75 -0.37 -9.69
C LEU A 211 3.80 0.71 -9.41
N TYR A 212 3.87 1.20 -8.17
CA TYR A 212 5.01 1.99 -7.72
C TYR A 212 6.03 1.11 -6.99
N ASN A 213 7.29 1.43 -7.21
CA ASN A 213 8.44 0.98 -6.44
C ASN A 213 9.08 2.20 -5.82
N LEU A 214 9.99 1.97 -4.86
CA LEU A 214 10.66 3.05 -4.16
C LEU A 214 12.17 2.99 -4.36
N VAL A 215 12.78 4.16 -4.55
CA VAL A 215 14.23 4.36 -4.36
C VAL A 215 14.48 4.64 -2.89
N HIS A 216 15.47 3.98 -2.30
CA HIS A 216 15.82 4.17 -0.89
C HIS A 216 16.35 5.58 -0.61
N ASP A 217 15.83 6.21 0.43
CA ASP A 217 16.35 7.44 1.04
C ASP A 217 16.37 7.30 2.58
N ALA A 218 17.41 7.81 3.23
CA ALA A 218 17.59 7.70 4.69
C ALA A 218 16.58 8.54 5.50
N ALA A 219 15.90 9.50 4.85
CA ALA A 219 14.82 10.28 5.44
C ALA A 219 13.52 9.48 5.58
N GLN A 220 13.36 8.39 4.81
CA GLN A 220 12.16 7.54 4.83
C GLN A 220 11.98 6.91 6.22
N CYS A 221 10.83 7.15 6.83
CA CYS A 221 10.49 6.60 8.15
C CYS A 221 9.58 5.39 7.99
N TRP A 222 10.05 4.23 8.43
CA TRP A 222 9.32 2.98 8.35
C TRP A 222 8.79 2.56 9.71
N HIS A 223 7.58 2.02 9.74
CA HIS A 223 6.86 1.66 10.94
C HIS A 223 6.28 0.24 10.83
N CYS A 224 6.29 -0.53 11.90
CA CYS A 224 5.60 -1.81 11.98
C CYS A 224 4.76 -1.90 13.25
N PHE A 225 3.91 -2.92 13.33
CA PHE A 225 3.19 -3.29 14.54
C PHE A 225 3.64 -4.70 14.93
N PRO A 226 4.70 -4.85 15.74
CA PRO A 226 5.17 -6.16 16.20
C PRO A 226 4.07 -6.91 16.94
N GLY A 227 4.04 -8.24 16.78
CA GLY A 227 3.07 -9.11 17.44
C GLY A 227 1.63 -8.73 17.14
N MET A 228 1.30 -8.44 15.87
CA MET A 228 -0.07 -8.10 15.49
C MET A 228 -1.00 -9.29 15.76
N GLU A 229 -1.98 -9.10 16.63
CA GLU A 229 -2.87 -10.14 17.14
C GLU A 229 -3.95 -10.52 16.11
N PRO A 230 -4.57 -11.72 16.22
CA PRO A 230 -5.64 -12.14 15.32
C PRO A 230 -6.81 -11.17 15.26
N ASP A 231 -7.12 -10.48 16.36
CA ASP A 231 -8.22 -9.52 16.47
C ASP A 231 -7.87 -8.12 15.97
N GLU A 232 -6.66 -7.90 15.44
CA GLU A 232 -6.26 -6.62 14.88
C GLU A 232 -6.30 -6.62 13.35
N ALA A 233 -6.56 -5.46 12.76
CA ALA A 233 -6.49 -5.22 11.33
C ALA A 233 -5.71 -3.94 11.03
N LEU A 234 -4.82 -4.01 10.06
CA LEU A 234 -4.05 -2.88 9.55
C LEU A 234 -4.73 -2.33 8.30
N ILE A 235 -5.20 -1.09 8.37
CA ILE A 235 -5.79 -0.37 7.24
C ILE A 235 -4.70 0.52 6.65
N PHE A 236 -4.53 0.54 5.34
CA PHE A 236 -3.58 1.45 4.70
C PHE A 236 -4.01 1.90 3.31
N ARG A 237 -3.71 3.16 2.99
CA ARG A 237 -4.06 3.82 1.74
C ARG A 237 -3.20 3.31 0.59
N GLN A 238 -3.86 2.87 -0.48
CA GLN A 238 -3.23 2.56 -1.76
C GLN A 238 -3.52 3.62 -2.82
N TYR A 239 -4.60 4.39 -2.68
CA TYR A 239 -4.91 5.54 -3.52
C TYR A 239 -5.91 6.45 -2.81
N ASP A 240 -5.81 7.76 -2.95
CA ASP A 240 -6.86 8.70 -2.52
C ASP A 240 -6.90 9.87 -3.49
N SER A 241 -8.01 10.01 -4.21
CA SER A 241 -8.13 11.01 -5.25
C SER A 241 -8.22 12.43 -4.69
N ARG A 242 -8.49 12.61 -3.39
CA ARG A 242 -8.52 13.92 -2.73
C ARG A 242 -7.13 14.49 -2.47
N ILE A 243 -6.07 13.69 -2.58
CA ILE A 243 -4.70 14.07 -2.22
C ILE A 243 -3.92 14.51 -3.46
N GLU A 244 -3.55 15.80 -3.49
CA GLU A 244 -2.78 16.37 -4.61
C GLU A 244 -1.32 15.91 -4.61
N GLU A 245 -0.68 15.78 -3.44
CA GLU A 245 0.73 15.40 -3.31
C GLU A 245 0.95 13.92 -3.71
N PRO A 246 1.70 13.62 -4.80
CA PRO A 246 1.90 12.24 -5.29
C PRO A 246 2.38 11.25 -4.24
N ALA A 247 3.36 11.63 -3.41
CA ALA A 247 3.93 10.76 -2.38
C ALA A 247 2.91 10.38 -1.30
N CYS A 248 1.97 11.29 -1.02
CA CYS A 248 0.92 11.10 -0.03
C CYS A 248 -0.30 10.34 -0.54
N ARG A 249 -0.48 10.15 -1.84
CA ARG A 249 -1.63 9.38 -2.39
C ARG A 249 -1.58 7.90 -2.05
N VAL A 250 -0.40 7.36 -1.76
CA VAL A 250 -0.17 5.93 -1.55
C VAL A 250 0.62 5.70 -0.26
N THR A 251 0.63 4.48 0.24
CA THR A 251 1.48 4.07 1.36
C THR A 251 2.40 2.95 0.89
N PHE A 252 3.69 3.25 0.83
CA PHE A 252 4.70 2.25 0.49
C PHE A 252 4.83 1.24 1.64
N HIS A 253 4.91 -0.03 1.29
CA HIS A 253 5.01 -1.10 2.26
C HIS A 253 5.89 -2.24 1.76
N THR A 254 6.34 -3.06 2.71
CA THR A 254 7.17 -4.23 2.44
C THR A 254 7.07 -5.23 3.58
N ALA A 255 7.09 -6.53 3.25
CA ALA A 255 7.37 -7.55 4.25
C ALA A 255 8.89 -7.57 4.53
N PHE A 256 9.29 -7.59 5.79
CA PHE A 256 10.70 -7.53 6.16
C PHE A 256 11.09 -8.66 7.13
N ASN A 257 12.39 -8.88 7.30
CA ASN A 257 12.90 -9.83 8.28
C ASN A 257 13.08 -9.11 9.62
N ASP A 258 12.21 -9.39 10.57
CA ASP A 258 12.40 -8.88 11.92
C ASP A 258 13.54 -9.68 12.61
N PRO A 259 14.64 -9.04 13.02
CA PRO A 259 15.73 -9.72 13.72
C PRO A 259 15.30 -10.30 15.08
N ALA A 260 14.14 -9.92 15.62
CA ALA A 260 13.55 -10.53 16.80
C ALA A 260 12.69 -11.78 16.51
N THR A 261 12.46 -12.14 15.23
CA THR A 261 11.75 -13.36 14.88
C THR A 261 12.51 -14.59 15.37
N ARG A 262 11.82 -15.46 16.13
CA ARG A 262 12.37 -16.74 16.60
C ARG A 262 12.66 -17.69 15.44
N ASP A 263 13.68 -18.54 15.59
CA ASP A 263 14.04 -19.56 14.60
C ASP A 263 12.90 -20.55 14.30
N ASP A 264 12.06 -20.85 15.29
CA ASP A 264 10.92 -21.76 15.18
C ASP A 264 9.58 -21.05 14.95
N ALA A 265 9.60 -19.73 14.67
CA ALA A 265 8.39 -18.97 14.42
C ALA A 265 7.64 -19.54 13.20
N PRO A 266 6.32 -19.75 13.29
CA PRO A 266 5.54 -20.22 12.17
C PRO A 266 5.56 -19.19 11.04
N ARG A 267 5.45 -19.66 9.80
CA ARG A 267 5.22 -18.78 8.65
C ARG A 267 3.90 -18.05 8.84
N ARG A 268 3.93 -16.72 8.71
CA ARG A 268 2.73 -15.90 8.71
C ARG A 268 1.73 -16.35 7.65
N ARG A 269 0.46 -16.44 8.05
CA ARG A 269 -0.69 -16.51 7.14
C ARG A 269 -1.48 -15.22 7.26
N SER A 270 -1.74 -14.56 6.14
CA SER A 270 -2.42 -13.28 6.13
C SER A 270 -3.36 -13.14 4.94
N VAL A 271 -4.33 -12.27 5.08
CA VAL A 271 -5.23 -11.83 4.01
C VAL A 271 -5.12 -10.31 3.86
N GLU A 272 -5.13 -9.85 2.61
CA GLU A 272 -5.28 -8.44 2.26
C GLU A 272 -6.57 -8.28 1.45
N ALA A 273 -7.53 -7.51 1.93
CA ALA A 273 -8.69 -7.09 1.16
C ALA A 273 -8.53 -5.67 0.64
N ARG A 274 -9.00 -5.39 -0.58
CA ARG A 274 -8.95 -4.05 -1.18
C ARG A 274 -10.34 -3.46 -1.26
N VAL A 275 -10.50 -2.26 -0.74
CA VAL A 275 -11.77 -1.58 -0.52
C VAL A 275 -11.77 -0.25 -1.24
N VAL A 276 -12.81 0.01 -2.04
CA VAL A 276 -13.06 1.34 -2.63
C VAL A 276 -13.95 2.12 -1.68
N ALA A 277 -13.53 3.32 -1.33
CA ALA A 277 -14.30 4.29 -0.56
C ALA A 277 -14.77 5.41 -1.48
N LEU A 278 -16.03 5.84 -1.38
CA LEU A 278 -16.56 7.01 -2.06
C LEU A 278 -16.78 8.13 -1.07
N PHE A 279 -16.34 9.33 -1.43
CA PHE A 279 -16.44 10.51 -0.58
C PHE A 279 -17.60 11.42 -0.99
N ALA A 280 -17.97 12.34 -0.11
CA ALA A 280 -19.11 13.22 -0.33
C ALA A 280 -18.79 14.29 -1.38
N GLU A 281 -17.53 14.66 -1.50
CA GLU A 281 -17.00 15.67 -2.42
C GLU A 281 -17.00 15.17 -3.87
N ASP A 282 -17.33 16.07 -4.79
CA ASP A 282 -17.26 15.81 -6.22
C ASP A 282 -15.81 15.83 -6.71
N ASP A 283 -15.50 14.98 -7.68
CA ASP A 283 -14.19 14.95 -8.34
C ASP A 283 -14.05 16.10 -9.34
N PRO A 284 -13.08 17.03 -9.17
CA PRO A 284 -12.93 18.16 -10.06
C PRO A 284 -12.46 17.72 -11.47
N PRO A 285 -12.98 18.37 -12.53
CA PRO A 285 -12.63 18.02 -13.90
C PRO A 285 -11.12 18.15 -14.16
N GLY A 286 -10.58 17.18 -14.91
CA GLY A 286 -9.17 17.17 -15.31
C GLY A 286 -8.18 16.66 -14.26
N ARG A 287 -8.61 16.40 -13.02
CA ARG A 287 -7.74 15.82 -11.97
C ARG A 287 -7.13 14.49 -12.40
N LYS A 288 -7.95 13.55 -12.89
CA LYS A 288 -7.49 12.24 -13.37
C LYS A 288 -6.36 12.37 -14.38
N SER A 289 -6.54 13.22 -15.41
CA SER A 289 -5.53 13.44 -16.45
C SER A 289 -4.24 14.04 -15.89
N ARG A 290 -4.34 14.98 -14.93
CA ARG A 290 -3.18 15.56 -14.23
C ARG A 290 -2.39 14.49 -13.49
N TYR A 291 -3.06 13.69 -12.66
CA TYR A 291 -2.39 12.64 -11.88
C TYR A 291 -1.78 11.56 -12.79
N GLN A 292 -2.45 11.20 -13.88
CA GLN A 292 -1.91 10.23 -14.86
C GLN A 292 -0.68 10.76 -15.62
N ALA A 293 -0.57 12.08 -15.81
CA ALA A 293 0.58 12.70 -16.48
C ALA A 293 1.85 12.70 -15.62
N GLU A 294 1.72 12.53 -14.30
CA GLU A 294 2.86 12.40 -13.38
C GLU A 294 3.53 11.02 -13.45
N VAL A 295 2.84 10.01 -13.97
CA VAL A 295 3.38 8.65 -14.11
C VAL A 295 4.25 8.60 -15.37
N PRO A 296 5.57 8.33 -15.26
CA PRO A 296 6.43 8.24 -16.44
C PRO A 296 5.94 7.18 -17.43
N THR A 297 6.09 7.44 -18.72
CA THR A 297 5.64 6.53 -19.81
C THR A 297 6.78 6.03 -20.68
N SER A 298 8.03 6.28 -20.31
CA SER A 298 9.22 5.83 -21.05
C SER A 298 10.11 4.94 -20.19
N HIS A 299 10.60 3.86 -20.79
CA HIS A 299 11.62 3.00 -20.21
C HIS A 299 13.00 3.68 -20.21
N PRO A 300 13.97 3.16 -19.43
CA PRO A 300 15.31 3.73 -19.35
C PRO A 300 16.08 3.77 -20.68
N ASP A 301 15.73 2.92 -21.63
CA ASP A 301 16.29 2.88 -22.99
C ASP A 301 15.59 3.84 -23.97
N GLY A 302 14.64 4.65 -23.47
CA GLY A 302 13.84 5.59 -24.25
C GLY A 302 12.61 4.97 -24.93
N THR A 303 12.41 3.65 -24.85
CA THR A 303 11.24 3.01 -25.46
C THR A 303 9.96 3.39 -24.71
N PRO A 304 8.86 3.73 -25.40
CA PRO A 304 7.60 4.09 -24.74
C PRO A 304 6.89 2.84 -24.20
N SER A 305 6.25 2.98 -23.03
CA SER A 305 5.32 2.00 -22.47
C SER A 305 3.88 2.48 -22.62
N SER A 306 3.08 1.69 -23.35
CA SER A 306 1.64 1.87 -23.47
C SER A 306 0.84 1.12 -22.39
N TRP A 307 1.52 0.50 -21.42
CA TRP A 307 0.84 -0.32 -20.40
C TRP A 307 -0.09 0.53 -19.54
N ARG A 308 -1.27 -0.03 -19.27
CA ARG A 308 -2.30 0.48 -18.36
C ARG A 308 -2.79 -0.67 -17.48
N HIS A 309 -3.59 -0.36 -16.47
CA HIS A 309 -4.29 -1.41 -15.73
C HIS A 309 -5.34 -2.04 -16.66
N GLU A 310 -5.39 -3.36 -16.66
CA GLU A 310 -6.49 -4.10 -17.29
C GLU A 310 -7.55 -4.42 -16.21
N ARG A 311 -8.84 -4.32 -16.61
CA ARG A 311 -9.94 -4.79 -15.77
C ARG A 311 -9.74 -6.26 -15.51
N MET A 312 -10.12 -6.68 -14.32
CA MET A 312 -9.99 -8.07 -13.92
C MET A 312 -11.34 -8.75 -14.11
N VAL A 313 -11.30 -9.94 -14.70
CA VAL A 313 -12.49 -10.71 -15.06
C VAL A 313 -12.98 -11.60 -13.91
N ASP A 314 -12.09 -11.90 -12.96
CA ASP A 314 -12.34 -12.66 -11.72
C ASP A 314 -12.87 -11.79 -10.56
N TRP A 315 -13.01 -10.48 -10.78
CA TRP A 315 -13.26 -9.50 -9.71
C TRP A 315 -14.72 -9.20 -9.42
N GLY A 316 -15.65 -9.89 -10.06
CA GLY A 316 -17.08 -9.64 -9.86
C GLY A 316 -17.40 -8.14 -9.90
N VAL A 317 -16.74 -7.38 -10.78
CA VAL A 317 -17.04 -5.95 -10.99
C VAL A 317 -18.41 -5.92 -11.67
N GLY A 318 -19.46 -5.97 -10.85
CA GLY A 318 -20.86 -6.20 -11.24
C GLY A 318 -21.60 -7.29 -10.45
N GLN A 319 -20.93 -8.10 -9.61
CA GLN A 319 -21.51 -9.22 -8.86
C GLN A 319 -21.18 -9.20 -7.34
N GLY A 320 -20.30 -8.32 -6.88
CA GLY A 320 -20.08 -8.11 -5.43
C GLY A 320 -21.23 -7.34 -4.78
N PRO A 321 -21.42 -7.45 -3.44
CA PRO A 321 -22.42 -6.65 -2.74
C PRO A 321 -22.21 -5.15 -3.05
N GLY A 322 -23.30 -4.42 -3.22
CA GLY A 322 -23.27 -2.99 -3.52
C GLY A 322 -22.55 -2.17 -2.46
N PHE A 323 -22.28 -0.89 -2.75
CA PHE A 323 -21.66 0.02 -1.78
C PHE A 323 -22.46 0.08 -0.47
N ARG A 324 -21.80 -0.21 0.67
CA ARG A 324 -22.38 -0.02 2.00
C ARG A 324 -22.34 1.46 2.37
N ARG A 325 -23.47 2.01 2.81
CA ARG A 325 -23.61 3.43 3.18
C ARG A 325 -23.30 3.65 4.65
N HIS A 326 -22.71 4.80 4.96
CA HIS A 326 -22.54 5.26 6.33
C HIS A 326 -23.90 5.52 6.99
N ALA A 327 -24.22 4.85 8.10
CA ALA A 327 -25.55 4.86 8.73
C ALA A 327 -25.98 6.23 9.31
N SER A 328 -25.04 7.18 9.47
CA SER A 328 -25.28 8.44 10.21
C SER A 328 -25.62 9.67 9.36
N LEU A 329 -25.77 9.54 8.04
CA LEU A 329 -26.31 10.65 7.23
C LEU A 329 -27.83 10.50 7.17
N HIS A 330 -28.51 11.04 8.19
CA HIS A 330 -29.93 11.31 8.09
C HIS A 330 -30.17 12.21 6.88
N ASP A 331 -30.94 11.71 5.93
CA ASP A 331 -31.51 12.48 4.83
C ASP A 331 -32.31 13.66 5.40
N PRO A 332 -31.98 14.93 5.08
CA PRO A 332 -32.77 16.08 5.51
C PRO A 332 -34.18 16.11 4.89
N ALA A 333 -34.50 15.22 3.94
CA ALA A 333 -35.71 15.31 3.14
C ALA A 333 -36.98 14.64 3.70
N THR A 334 -36.98 14.15 4.95
CA THR A 334 -38.22 13.60 5.57
C THR A 334 -38.61 14.33 6.84
N ARG A 335 -38.95 15.63 6.70
CA ARG A 335 -39.91 16.30 7.57
C ARG A 335 -40.94 17.02 6.71
N GLY A 336 -41.97 16.27 6.31
CA GLY A 336 -43.26 16.85 5.93
C GLY A 336 -44.04 17.24 7.19
N PRO A 337 -44.99 18.20 7.06
CA PRO A 337 -45.59 18.94 8.17
C PRO A 337 -46.38 18.10 9.17
#